data_AF-A0A1E7EK33-F1
#
_entry.id   AF-A0A1E7EK33-F1
#
_cell.length_a   1.000
_cell.length_b   1.000
_cell.length_c   1.000
_cell.angle_alpha   90.00
_cell.angle_beta   90.00
_cell.angle_gamma   90.00
#
_symmetry.space_group_name_H-M   'P 1'
#
loop_
_entity.id
_entity.type
_entity.pdbx_description
1 polymer ?
#
loop_
_entity_poly.entity_id
_entity_poly.type
_entity_poly.pdbx_seq_one_letter_code
_entity_poly.pdbx_strand_id
1 'polypeptide(L)'
;MTKFAYFLLFLLLQSIIGTAVVATTATATKDTDDGFIVVHPRRSYFKSELLEDSDVESDYTLPLPIDYLGDPEILPESFSWNDVGGKSYLTKLLNQHIPQYCGSCWAHSALSALADRIKIARNGTGIDINLRIVSSPL
;
A
#
# COMPACT_ATOMS: atom_id res chain seq x y z
N MET A 1 -10.76 -53.37 -8.59
CA MET A 1 -11.62 -52.66 -7.61
C MET A 1 -10.81 -52.01 -6.48
N THR A 2 -9.70 -52.59 -6.02
CA THR A 2 -8.89 -52.06 -4.90
C THR A 2 -8.16 -50.74 -5.20
N LYS A 3 -7.59 -50.56 -6.42
CA LYS A 3 -6.85 -49.34 -6.78
C LYS A 3 -7.68 -48.05 -6.76
N PHE A 4 -8.98 -48.13 -7.09
CA PHE A 4 -9.88 -46.97 -7.08
C PHE A 4 -10.23 -46.53 -5.66
N ALA A 5 -10.34 -47.49 -4.73
CA ALA A 5 -10.57 -47.21 -3.31
C ALA A 5 -9.36 -46.52 -2.65
N TYR A 6 -8.13 -46.92 -3.00
CA TYR A 6 -6.92 -46.23 -2.52
C TYR A 6 -6.80 -44.80 -3.04
N PHE A 7 -7.22 -44.55 -4.28
CA PHE A 7 -7.19 -43.20 -4.85
C PHE A 7 -8.20 -42.26 -4.18
N LEU A 8 -9.41 -42.74 -3.90
CA LEU A 8 -10.42 -41.98 -3.15
C LEU A 8 -9.99 -41.74 -1.70
N LEU A 9 -9.38 -42.73 -1.04
CA LEU A 9 -8.84 -42.57 0.31
C LEU A 9 -7.69 -41.56 0.35
N PHE A 10 -6.84 -41.53 -0.68
CA PHE A 10 -5.76 -40.54 -0.81
C PHE A 10 -6.31 -39.12 -1.00
N LEU A 11 -7.33 -38.93 -1.85
CA LEU A 11 -7.97 -37.63 -2.04
C LEU A 11 -8.69 -37.13 -0.76
N LEU A 12 -9.34 -38.03 -0.02
CA LEU A 12 -9.92 -37.69 1.29
C LEU A 12 -8.86 -37.31 2.32
N LEU A 13 -7.70 -37.99 2.34
CA LEU A 13 -6.59 -37.63 3.23
C LEU A 13 -6.01 -36.25 2.92
N GLN A 14 -5.84 -35.90 1.64
CA GLN A 14 -5.35 -34.58 1.21
C GLN A 14 -6.33 -33.45 1.58
N SER A 15 -7.64 -33.71 1.51
CA SER A 15 -8.67 -32.75 1.93
C SER A 15 -8.67 -32.51 3.44
N ILE A 16 -8.43 -33.54 4.26
CA ILE A 16 -8.40 -33.42 5.73
C ILE A 16 -7.14 -32.69 6.20
N ILE A 17 -6.01 -32.92 5.54
CA ILE A 17 -4.75 -32.22 5.87
C ILE A 17 -4.87 -30.73 5.52
N GLY A 18 -5.50 -30.39 4.38
CA GLY A 18 -5.69 -29.00 3.96
C GLY A 18 -6.55 -28.17 4.92
N THR A 19 -7.63 -28.74 5.47
CA THR A 19 -8.50 -28.02 6.43
C THR A 19 -7.85 -27.84 7.80
N ALA A 20 -7.04 -28.80 8.26
CA ALA A 20 -6.33 -28.70 9.52
C ALA A 20 -5.25 -27.59 9.52
N VAL A 21 -4.57 -27.37 8.38
CA VAL A 21 -3.56 -26.31 8.24
C VAL A 21 -4.18 -24.91 8.25
N VAL A 22 -5.36 -24.74 7.63
CA VAL A 22 -6.08 -23.45 7.66
C VAL A 22 -6.57 -23.12 9.07
N ALA A 23 -7.06 -24.11 9.83
CA ALA A 23 -7.58 -23.89 11.18
C ALA A 23 -6.51 -23.48 12.21
N THR A 24 -5.24 -23.86 12.02
CA THR A 24 -4.16 -23.54 12.97
C THR A 24 -3.55 -22.16 12.79
N THR A 25 -3.82 -21.47 11.68
CA THR A 25 -3.36 -20.07 11.48
C THR A 25 -4.38 -19.04 11.94
N ALA A 26 -5.56 -19.46 12.40
CA ALA A 26 -6.63 -18.58 12.87
C ALA A 26 -6.79 -18.61 14.39
N THR A 27 -5.70 -18.40 15.16
CA THR A 27 -5.83 -17.96 16.56
C THR A 27 -5.91 -16.45 16.58
N ALA A 28 -7.15 -15.92 16.56
CA ALA A 28 -7.40 -14.52 16.89
C ALA A 28 -7.03 -14.30 18.36
N THR A 29 -6.07 -13.41 18.63
CA THR A 29 -5.77 -12.93 19.98
C THR A 29 -6.94 -12.07 20.45
N LYS A 30 -7.63 -12.55 21.47
CA LYS A 30 -8.73 -11.82 22.12
C LYS A 30 -8.12 -10.94 23.21
N ASP A 31 -7.81 -9.69 22.88
CA ASP A 31 -7.45 -8.69 23.89
C ASP A 31 -8.73 -8.32 24.66
N THR A 32 -8.73 -8.67 25.94
CA THR A 32 -9.78 -8.33 26.90
C THR A 32 -9.47 -7.00 27.53
N ASP A 33 -10.11 -5.96 27.01
CA ASP A 33 -10.08 -4.62 27.59
C ASP A 33 -11.54 -4.25 27.90
N ASP A 34 -11.83 -4.27 29.20
CA ASP A 34 -12.91 -3.64 29.91
C ASP A 34 -13.61 -2.46 29.20
N GLY A 35 -14.69 -2.79 28.48
CA GLY A 35 -15.98 -2.15 28.70
C GLY A 35 -16.07 -0.63 28.58
N PHE A 36 -15.32 0.02 27.70
CA PHE A 36 -15.66 1.30 27.09
C PHE A 36 -14.86 1.42 25.79
N ILE A 37 -15.54 1.53 24.63
CA ILE A 37 -14.84 1.80 23.38
C ILE A 37 -14.38 3.27 23.43
N VAL A 38 -13.19 3.51 23.96
CA VAL A 38 -12.44 4.71 23.65
C VAL A 38 -11.85 4.50 22.27
N VAL A 39 -12.44 5.14 21.25
CA VAL A 39 -11.75 5.30 19.97
C VAL A 39 -10.61 6.28 20.21
N HIS A 40 -9.44 5.77 20.62
CA HIS A 40 -8.22 6.53 20.44
C HIS A 40 -7.99 6.66 18.93
N PRO A 41 -7.92 7.88 18.37
CA PRO A 41 -7.52 8.03 16.98
C PRO A 41 -6.11 7.45 16.93
N ARG A 42 -5.99 6.25 16.34
CA ARG A 42 -4.70 5.58 16.24
C ARG A 42 -3.91 6.40 15.22
N ARG A 43 -3.21 7.43 15.73
CA ARG A 43 -2.21 8.24 15.03
C ARG A 43 -1.40 7.23 14.24
N SER A 44 -1.54 7.25 12.92
CA SER A 44 -0.90 6.28 12.04
C SER A 44 0.59 6.57 12.10
N TYR A 45 1.26 6.02 13.11
CA TYR A 45 2.70 5.95 13.16
C TYR A 45 3.11 5.05 12.00
N PHE A 46 3.53 5.65 10.90
CA PHE A 46 4.43 4.99 9.96
C PHE A 46 5.72 4.76 10.76
N LYS A 47 5.77 3.66 11.51
CA LYS A 47 6.99 3.25 12.22
C LYS A 47 7.97 2.80 11.15
N SER A 48 8.70 3.75 10.58
CA SER A 48 9.90 3.42 9.83
C SER A 48 10.90 2.88 10.84
N GLU A 49 11.08 1.56 10.90
CA GLU A 49 12.19 0.91 11.58
C GLU A 49 13.58 1.40 11.10
N LEU A 50 13.63 2.29 10.11
CA LEU A 50 14.82 2.95 9.58
C LEU A 50 15.15 4.30 10.25
N LEU A 51 14.27 4.86 11.08
CA LEU A 51 14.55 6.06 11.87
C LEU A 51 14.71 5.66 13.33
N GLU A 52 15.81 4.97 13.61
CA GLU A 52 16.28 4.82 14.98
C GLU A 52 16.75 6.21 15.42
N ASP A 53 15.98 6.83 16.33
CA ASP A 53 16.25 8.12 16.96
C ASP A 53 16.11 9.37 16.08
N SER A 54 14.90 9.62 15.59
CA SER A 54 14.51 11.00 15.34
C SER A 54 13.11 11.23 15.90
N ASP A 55 13.02 11.81 17.10
CA ASP A 55 11.80 12.39 17.68
C ASP A 55 11.31 13.62 16.87
N VAL A 56 11.43 13.58 15.54
CA VAL A 56 11.01 14.64 14.64
C VAL A 56 9.52 14.50 14.48
N GLU A 57 8.79 15.24 15.30
CA GLU A 57 7.36 15.45 15.10
C GLU A 57 7.14 16.04 13.70
N SER A 58 6.21 15.45 12.96
CA SER A 58 5.82 15.94 11.65
C SER A 58 5.33 17.39 11.75
N ASP A 59 6.06 18.33 11.17
CA ASP A 59 5.69 19.75 11.11
C ASP A 59 4.73 19.98 9.93
N TYR A 60 3.42 19.94 10.22
CA TYR A 60 2.36 20.30 9.28
C TYR A 60 1.41 21.31 9.93
N THR A 61 1.04 22.35 9.19
CA THR A 61 0.15 23.41 9.66
C THR A 61 -1.26 23.30 9.10
N LEU A 62 -1.49 22.37 8.16
CA LEU A 62 -2.77 22.16 7.47
C LEU A 62 -3.50 20.94 8.04
N PRO A 63 -4.85 20.95 8.10
CA PRO A 63 -5.61 19.77 8.49
C PRO A 63 -5.25 18.60 7.58
N LEU A 64 -5.22 17.39 8.14
CA LEU A 64 -4.97 16.19 7.36
C LEU A 64 -6.19 15.91 6.46
N PRO A 65 -6.01 15.24 5.32
CA PRO A 65 -7.13 14.83 4.47
C PRO A 65 -8.24 14.11 5.24
N ILE A 66 -7.89 13.27 6.21
CA ILE A 66 -8.87 12.56 7.03
C ILE A 66 -9.75 13.49 7.90
N ASP A 67 -9.29 14.72 8.16
CA ASP A 67 -10.04 15.68 8.99
C ASP A 67 -11.13 16.40 8.19
N TYR A 68 -11.04 16.42 6.85
CA TYR A 68 -12.00 17.12 5.98
C TYR A 68 -12.60 16.25 4.87
N LEU A 69 -12.07 15.06 4.63
CA LEU A 69 -12.77 14.02 3.88
C LEU A 69 -13.90 13.53 4.78
N GLY A 70 -15.14 13.78 4.35
CA GLY A 70 -16.33 13.45 5.12
C GLY A 70 -16.62 11.95 5.18
N ASP A 71 -17.88 11.59 5.01
CA ASP A 71 -18.31 10.20 5.02
C ASP A 71 -17.60 9.39 3.91
N PRO A 72 -16.87 8.31 4.20
CA PRO A 72 -16.23 7.46 3.19
C PRO A 72 -17.22 6.92 2.14
N GLU A 73 -18.53 6.87 2.43
CA GLU A 73 -19.57 6.52 1.45
C GLU A 73 -19.64 7.49 0.25
N ILE A 74 -19.11 8.72 0.37
CA ILE A 74 -19.09 9.70 -0.73
C ILE A 74 -17.92 9.49 -1.71
N LEU A 75 -16.97 8.61 -1.37
CA LEU A 75 -15.84 8.32 -2.25
C LEU A 75 -16.29 7.45 -3.43
N PRO A 76 -15.71 7.65 -4.63
CA PRO A 76 -16.04 6.82 -5.77
C PRO A 76 -15.60 5.36 -5.55
N GLU A 77 -16.42 4.40 -6.01
CA GLU A 77 -16.09 2.97 -5.94
C GLU A 77 -14.79 2.61 -6.68
N SER A 78 -14.47 3.37 -7.73
CA SER A 78 -13.21 3.24 -8.46
C SER A 78 -12.67 4.61 -8.83
N PHE A 79 -11.36 4.78 -8.72
CA PHE A 79 -10.69 6.02 -9.04
C PHE A 79 -9.30 5.73 -9.62
N SER A 80 -8.93 6.48 -10.65
CA SER A 80 -7.60 6.40 -11.25
C SER A 80 -7.15 7.78 -11.69
N TRP A 81 -5.98 8.21 -11.20
CA TRP A 81 -5.34 9.42 -11.72
C TRP A 81 -4.93 9.31 -13.19
N ASN A 82 -4.94 8.10 -13.76
CA ASN A 82 -4.72 7.92 -15.19
C ASN A 82 -5.88 8.42 -16.05
N ASP A 83 -7.09 8.49 -15.48
CA ASP A 83 -8.28 8.97 -16.18
C ASP A 83 -9.24 9.67 -15.21
N VAL A 84 -9.07 10.98 -15.09
CA VAL A 84 -10.01 11.87 -14.40
C VAL A 84 -10.66 12.76 -15.43
N GLY A 85 -11.83 12.33 -15.93
CA GLY A 85 -12.60 13.05 -16.93
C GLY A 85 -11.96 13.05 -18.33
N GLY A 86 -11.37 11.93 -18.76
CA GLY A 86 -10.67 11.78 -20.04
C GLY A 86 -9.24 12.30 -20.03
N LYS A 87 -8.69 12.63 -18.84
CA LYS A 87 -7.37 13.24 -18.68
C LYS A 87 -6.50 12.50 -17.69
N SER A 88 -5.27 12.20 -18.09
CA SER A 88 -4.25 11.58 -17.23
C SER A 88 -3.43 12.62 -16.47
N TYR A 89 -3.26 12.36 -15.18
CA TYR A 89 -2.45 13.13 -14.24
C TYR A 89 -1.19 12.39 -13.80
N LEU A 90 -0.91 11.24 -14.40
CA LEU A 90 0.31 10.49 -14.16
C LEU A 90 1.44 11.04 -15.03
N THR A 91 2.64 11.05 -14.48
CA THR A 91 3.90 11.30 -15.18
C THR A 91 4.45 10.01 -15.77
N LYS A 92 5.58 10.10 -16.49
CA LYS A 92 6.07 8.99 -17.30
C LYS A 92 6.45 7.79 -16.41
N LEU A 93 6.23 6.59 -16.93
CA LEU A 93 6.72 5.37 -16.31
C LEU A 93 8.25 5.32 -16.41
N LEU A 94 8.88 4.89 -15.32
CA LEU A 94 10.33 4.80 -15.17
C LEU A 94 10.76 3.34 -14.96
N ASN A 95 12.01 3.02 -15.29
CA ASN A 95 12.57 1.69 -15.10
C ASN A 95 13.89 1.77 -14.32
N GLN A 96 13.87 1.30 -13.08
CA GLN A 96 15.01 1.33 -12.17
C GLN A 96 16.08 0.26 -12.44
N HIS A 97 15.79 -0.73 -13.28
CA HIS A 97 16.66 -1.90 -13.50
C HIS A 97 17.68 -1.70 -14.62
N ILE A 98 17.59 -0.59 -15.37
CA ILE A 98 18.47 -0.28 -16.50
C ILE A 98 19.16 1.08 -16.28
N PRO A 99 20.37 1.29 -16.82
CA PRO A 99 21.21 0.33 -17.56
C PRO A 99 21.87 -0.73 -16.68
N GLN A 100 21.82 -0.54 -15.36
CA GLN A 100 22.30 -1.49 -14.36
C GLN A 100 21.23 -1.63 -13.29
N TYR A 101 21.16 -2.79 -12.65
CA TYR A 101 20.19 -3.01 -11.60
C TYR A 101 20.46 -2.06 -10.41
N CYS A 102 19.44 -1.29 -10.02
CA CYS A 102 19.45 -0.50 -8.81
C CYS A 102 18.15 -0.70 -8.04
N GLY A 103 18.24 -1.08 -6.77
CA GLY A 103 17.09 -1.20 -5.84
C GLY A 103 16.54 0.15 -5.39
N SER A 104 16.32 1.09 -6.33
CA SER A 104 15.90 2.47 -6.06
C SER A 104 14.38 2.67 -6.13
N CYS A 105 13.58 1.61 -5.93
CA CYS A 105 12.12 1.67 -5.97
C CYS A 105 11.55 2.69 -4.98
N TRP A 106 12.16 2.83 -3.81
CA TRP A 106 11.78 3.82 -2.81
C TRP A 106 11.89 5.25 -3.35
N ALA A 107 12.98 5.56 -4.06
CA ALA A 107 13.22 6.88 -4.65
C ALA A 107 12.33 7.11 -5.89
N HIS A 108 12.17 6.08 -6.74
CA HIS A 108 11.27 6.12 -7.89
C HIS A 108 9.82 6.40 -7.47
N SER A 109 9.29 5.64 -6.53
CA SER A 109 7.91 5.80 -6.06
C SER A 109 7.67 7.16 -5.43
N ALA A 110 8.56 7.62 -4.55
CA ALA A 110 8.42 8.92 -3.88
C ALA A 110 8.47 10.10 -4.88
N LEU A 111 9.44 10.08 -5.79
CA LEU A 111 9.64 11.17 -6.74
C LEU A 111 8.59 11.18 -7.85
N SER A 112 8.12 10.02 -8.32
CA SER A 112 6.99 9.94 -9.25
C SER A 112 5.68 10.40 -8.62
N ALA A 113 5.37 10.00 -7.38
CA ALA A 113 4.17 10.49 -6.69
C ALA A 113 4.19 12.01 -6.47
N LEU A 114 5.36 12.59 -6.17
CA LEU A 114 5.52 14.03 -6.06
C LEU A 114 5.33 14.74 -7.41
N ALA A 115 5.91 14.19 -8.48
CA ALA A 115 5.75 14.68 -9.84
C ALA A 115 4.27 14.68 -10.29
N ASP A 116 3.54 13.59 -10.02
CA ASP A 116 2.11 13.47 -10.28
C ASP A 116 1.31 14.52 -9.48
N ARG A 117 1.64 14.73 -8.21
CA ARG A 117 1.02 15.79 -7.38
C ARG A 117 1.25 17.19 -7.93
N ILE A 118 2.43 17.48 -8.48
CA ILE A 118 2.67 18.76 -9.17
C ILE A 118 1.81 18.89 -10.42
N LYS A 119 1.64 17.81 -11.18
CA LYS A 119 0.76 17.77 -12.35
C LYS A 119 -0.70 17.98 -11.96
N ILE A 120 -1.18 17.35 -10.89
CA ILE A 120 -2.51 17.54 -10.31
C ILE A 120 -2.71 19.00 -9.88
N ALA A 121 -1.78 19.59 -9.12
CA ALA A 121 -1.85 20.97 -8.68
C ALA A 121 -1.90 21.98 -9.84
N ARG A 122 -1.30 21.62 -10.98
CA ARG A 122 -1.33 22.41 -12.23
C ARG A 122 -2.51 22.07 -13.13
N ASN A 123 -3.49 21.30 -12.64
CA ASN A 123 -4.62 20.82 -13.42
C ASN A 123 -4.20 20.15 -14.75
N GLY A 124 -3.06 19.45 -14.74
CA GLY A 124 -2.45 18.81 -15.90
C GLY A 124 -2.14 19.76 -17.07
N THR A 125 -1.74 21.00 -16.78
CA THR A 125 -1.37 22.00 -17.79
C THR A 125 0.15 22.17 -17.86
N GLY A 126 0.67 22.41 -19.07
CA GLY A 126 2.10 22.60 -19.34
C GLY A 126 2.90 21.29 -19.41
N ILE A 127 4.23 21.39 -19.30
CA ILE A 127 5.12 20.22 -19.40
C ILE A 127 5.10 19.37 -18.13
N ASP A 128 5.23 18.05 -18.29
CA ASP A 128 5.37 17.11 -17.17
C ASP A 128 6.74 17.27 -16.50
N ILE A 129 6.73 17.48 -15.19
CA ILE A 129 7.95 17.64 -14.39
C ILE A 129 8.35 16.28 -13.86
N ASN A 130 9.45 15.73 -14.35
CA ASN A 130 9.99 14.46 -13.87
C ASN A 130 11.23 14.76 -13.03
N LEU A 131 11.15 14.46 -11.74
CA LEU A 131 12.25 14.70 -10.81
C LEU A 131 13.40 13.73 -11.08
N ARG A 132 14.62 14.22 -10.85
CA ARG A 132 15.83 13.44 -11.09
C ARG A 132 16.01 12.43 -9.96
N ILE A 133 16.05 11.14 -10.32
CA ILE A 133 16.48 10.07 -9.42
C ILE A 133 17.95 9.82 -9.70
N VAL A 134 18.79 9.92 -8.67
CA VAL A 134 20.23 9.69 -8.78
C VAL A 134 20.56 8.40 -8.04
N SER A 135 20.99 7.39 -8.79
CA SER A 135 21.69 6.24 -8.24
C SER A 135 23.19 6.47 -8.43
N SER A 136 23.96 6.59 -7.35
CA SER A 136 25.41 6.65 -7.46
C SER A 136 25.93 5.35 -8.07
N PRO A 137 26.82 5.40 -9.08
CA PRO A 137 27.58 4.22 -9.47
C PRO A 137 28.49 3.87 -8.29
N LEU A 138 28.29 2.68 -7.72
CA LEU A 138 29.27 2.08 -6.82
C LEU A 138 30.52 1.69 -7.63
#